data_AF-A0A7Z0QD43-F1
#
_entry.id   AF-A0A7Z0QD43-F1
#
_cell.length_a   1.000
_cell.length_b   1.000
_cell.length_c   1.000
_cell.angle_alpha   90.00
_cell.angle_beta   90.00
_cell.angle_gamma   90.00
#
_symmetry.space_group_name_H-M   'P 1'
#
loop_
_entity.id
_entity.type
_entity.pdbx_description
1 polymer ?
#
loop_
_entity_poly.entity_id
_entity_poly.type
_entity_poly.pdbx_seq_one_letter_code
_entity_poly.pdbx_strand_id
1 'polypeptide(L)'
;MRQGHAPGHVRETFCCAIDAFLEWKPGDPEPVVEYEIDYEPRLIPISRACTLVWNCNDIMPDLGFRQLRDDAQLDMKKRTYAACARAMHTAILEQLPKEG
;
A
#
# COMPACT_ATOMS: atom_id res chain seq x y z
N MET A 1 4.81 -7.47 -22.41
CA MET A 1 4.33 -7.03 -21.08
C MET A 1 3.60 -8.19 -20.43
N ARG A 2 4.26 -8.96 -19.55
CA ARG A 2 3.66 -10.12 -18.89
C ARG A 2 2.79 -9.65 -17.71
N GLN A 3 1.51 -9.46 -18.02
CA GLN A 3 0.33 -9.68 -17.18
C GLN A 3 0.47 -9.38 -15.68
N GLY A 4 0.05 -8.19 -15.26
CA GLY A 4 -0.61 -7.90 -13.96
C GLY A 4 -0.06 -8.53 -12.67
N HIS A 5 1.18 -9.00 -12.65
CA HIS A 5 1.77 -9.76 -11.55
C HIS A 5 3.00 -8.99 -11.08
N ALA A 6 2.97 -8.56 -9.83
CA ALA A 6 4.12 -7.89 -9.22
C ALA A 6 5.11 -8.94 -8.68
N PRO A 7 6.42 -8.68 -8.73
CA PRO A 7 7.43 -9.50 -8.05
C PRO A 7 7.12 -9.70 -6.56
N GLY A 8 7.65 -10.78 -5.98
CA GLY A 8 7.44 -11.12 -4.56
C GLY A 8 7.79 -9.97 -3.60
N HIS A 9 9.00 -9.40 -3.72
CA HIS A 9 9.47 -8.29 -2.89
C HIS A 9 8.59 -7.04 -3.03
N VAL A 10 8.06 -6.75 -4.22
CA VAL A 10 7.12 -5.63 -4.44
C VAL A 10 5.81 -5.85 -3.68
N ARG A 11 5.28 -7.08 -3.70
CA ARG A 11 4.06 -7.43 -2.97
C ARG A 11 4.28 -7.38 -1.45
N GLU A 12 5.43 -7.86 -0.99
CA GLU A 12 5.83 -7.81 0.43
C GLU A 12 5.97 -6.37 0.92
N THR A 13 6.63 -5.51 0.15
CA THR A 13 6.74 -4.07 0.44
C THR A 13 5.36 -3.42 0.62
N PHE A 14 4.39 -3.81 -0.22
CA PHE A 14 3.02 -3.32 -0.07
C PHE A 14 2.34 -3.84 1.21
N CYS A 15 2.59 -5.09 1.61
CA CYS A 15 2.10 -5.60 2.89
C CYS A 15 2.69 -4.82 4.08
N CYS A 16 4.00 -4.54 4.07
CA CYS A 16 4.62 -3.69 5.09
C CYS A 16 4.02 -2.29 5.12
N ALA A 17 3.68 -1.73 3.95
CA ALA A 17 3.01 -0.44 3.86
C ALA A 17 1.63 -0.46 4.52
N ILE A 18 0.88 -1.57 4.43
CA ILE A 18 -0.42 -1.71 5.11
C ILE A 18 -0.23 -1.64 6.61
N ASP A 19 0.71 -2.41 7.17
CA ASP A 19 0.95 -2.39 8.61
C ASP A 19 1.34 -0.98 9.07
N ALA A 20 2.27 -0.31 8.36
CA ALA A 20 2.67 1.06 8.66
C ALA A 20 1.52 2.07 8.54
N PHE A 21 0.58 1.86 7.60
CA PHE A 21 -0.60 2.70 7.44
C PHE A 21 -1.60 2.54 8.59
N LEU A 22 -1.83 1.31 9.07
CA LEU A 22 -2.73 1.05 10.19
C LEU A 22 -2.21 1.63 11.50
N GLU A 23 -0.88 1.68 11.66
CA GLU A 23 -0.23 2.29 12.82
C GLU A 23 -0.09 3.81 12.72
N TRP A 24 -0.35 4.40 11.54
CA TRP A 24 -0.14 5.81 11.29
C TRP A 24 -1.20 6.69 11.95
N LYS A 25 -0.74 7.65 12.76
CA LYS A 25 -1.62 8.59 13.46
C LYS A 25 -1.88 9.85 12.64
N PRO A 26 -3.11 10.38 12.65
CA PRO A 26 -3.41 11.66 12.02
C PRO A 26 -2.51 12.79 12.54
N GLY A 27 -1.90 13.55 11.62
CA GLY A 27 -1.00 14.66 11.94
C GLY A 27 0.48 14.30 11.98
N ASP A 28 0.85 13.02 12.04
CA ASP A 28 2.24 12.59 11.89
C ASP A 28 2.66 12.63 10.40
N PRO A 29 3.97 12.79 10.10
CA PRO A 29 4.48 12.65 8.74
C PRO A 29 4.14 11.28 8.13
N GLU A 30 4.06 11.23 6.79
CA GLU A 30 3.81 9.97 6.07
C GLU A 30 4.87 8.91 6.45
N PRO A 31 4.46 7.69 6.85
CA PRO A 31 5.39 6.61 7.12
C PRO A 31 6.17 6.20 5.88
N VAL A 32 7.36 5.64 6.11
CA VAL A 32 8.21 5.06 5.08
C VAL A 32 8.40 3.56 5.34
N VAL A 33 8.56 2.80 4.28
CA VAL A 33 8.88 1.36 4.32
C VAL A 33 10.10 1.06 3.48
N GLU A 34 10.78 -0.05 3.80
CA GLU A 34 11.92 -0.53 3.03
C GLU A 34 11.45 -1.15 1.71
N TYR A 35 12.16 -0.84 0.63
CA TYR A 35 12.00 -1.38 -0.70
C TYR A 35 13.36 -1.65 -1.32
N GLU A 36 13.59 -2.91 -1.71
CA GLU A 36 14.84 -3.32 -2.37
C GLU A 36 14.82 -2.93 -3.85
N ILE A 37 15.83 -2.18 -4.29
CA ILE A 37 16.08 -1.87 -5.70
C ILE A 37 17.54 -2.23 -5.98
N ASP A 38 17.77 -3.10 -6.96
CA ASP A 38 19.12 -3.55 -7.36
C ASP A 38 19.96 -4.08 -6.17
N TYR A 39 19.32 -4.82 -5.25
CA TYR A 39 19.90 -5.36 -4.02
C TYR A 39 20.32 -4.30 -2.98
N GLU A 40 19.87 -3.05 -3.13
CA GLU A 40 20.07 -1.99 -2.15
C GLU A 40 18.75 -1.63 -1.45
N PRO A 41 18.70 -1.61 -0.11
CA PRO A 41 17.51 -1.18 0.62
C PRO A 41 17.31 0.34 0.46
N ARG A 42 16.09 0.74 0.11
CA ARG A 42 15.68 2.15 0.07
C ARG A 42 14.42 2.36 0.88
N LEU A 43 14.32 3.52 1.53
CA LEU A 43 13.08 3.93 2.19
C LEU A 43 12.21 4.66 1.18
N ILE A 44 10.96 4.21 1.04
CA ILE A 44 9.95 4.86 0.20
C ILE A 44 8.70 5.18 1.04
N PRO A 45 8.00 6.28 0.74
CA PRO A 45 6.71 6.56 1.38
C PRO A 45 5.66 5.48 1.08
N ILE A 46 4.72 5.25 1.99
CA ILE A 46 3.67 4.24 1.81
C ILE A 46 2.77 4.53 0.60
N SER A 47 2.53 5.80 0.24
CA SER A 47 1.86 6.20 -0.99
C SER A 47 2.62 5.70 -2.22
N ARG A 48 3.95 5.77 -2.20
CA ARG A 48 4.79 5.24 -3.28
C ARG A 48 4.67 3.73 -3.37
N ALA A 49 4.64 3.02 -2.23
CA ALA A 49 4.45 1.57 -2.21
C ALA A 49 3.12 1.15 -2.89
N CYS A 50 2.02 1.90 -2.70
CA CYS A 50 0.77 1.67 -3.42
C CYS A 50 0.95 1.71 -4.95
N THR A 51 1.78 2.64 -5.46
CA THR A 51 1.98 2.78 -6.91
C THR A 51 2.73 1.60 -7.53
N LEU A 52 3.53 0.86 -6.75
CA LEU A 52 4.29 -0.29 -7.25
C LEU A 52 3.37 -1.45 -7.67
N VAL A 53 2.26 -1.62 -6.94
CA VAL A 53 1.26 -2.68 -7.19
C VAL A 53 0.01 -2.18 -7.91
N TRP A 54 0.05 -0.97 -8.48
CA TRP A 54 -1.11 -0.26 -9.05
C TRP A 54 -1.86 -1.04 -10.15
N ASN A 55 -1.15 -1.91 -10.86
CA ASN A 55 -1.66 -2.76 -11.93
C ASN A 55 -1.61 -4.26 -11.58
N CYS A 56 -1.32 -4.58 -10.30
CA CYS A 56 -1.24 -5.96 -9.83
C CYS A 56 -2.64 -6.55 -9.61
N ASN A 57 -3.03 -7.48 -10.47
CA ASN A 57 -4.34 -8.15 -10.43
C ASN A 57 -4.31 -9.44 -9.61
N ASP A 58 -3.16 -9.79 -9.03
CA ASP A 58 -3.05 -10.88 -8.07
C ASP A 58 -4.01 -10.68 -6.90
N ILE A 59 -4.45 -11.81 -6.35
CA ILE A 59 -5.25 -11.84 -5.14
C ILE A 59 -4.40 -11.43 -3.94
N MET A 60 -4.92 -10.46 -3.19
CA MET A 60 -4.32 -9.99 -1.94
C MET A 60 -4.38 -11.11 -0.86
N PRO A 61 -3.36 -11.28 -0.01
CA PRO A 61 -3.47 -12.08 1.20
C PRO A 61 -4.67 -11.67 2.06
N ASP A 62 -5.29 -12.65 2.71
CA ASP A 62 -6.57 -12.45 3.40
C ASP A 62 -6.44 -11.50 4.59
N LEU A 63 -5.33 -11.60 5.33
CA LEU A 63 -5.03 -10.77 6.49
C LEU A 63 -4.98 -9.28 6.12
N GLY A 64 -4.11 -8.90 5.18
CA GLY A 64 -3.98 -7.51 4.72
C GLY A 64 -5.28 -6.95 4.13
N PHE A 65 -6.05 -7.76 3.41
CA PHE A 65 -7.35 -7.34 2.90
C PHE A 65 -8.36 -7.06 4.03
N ARG A 66 -8.44 -7.94 5.04
CA ARG A 66 -9.34 -7.73 6.19
C ARG A 66 -8.91 -6.54 7.02
N GLN A 67 -7.63 -6.37 7.30
CA GLN A 67 -7.12 -5.21 8.02
C GLN A 67 -7.54 -3.90 7.35
N LEU A 68 -7.33 -3.76 6.03
CA LEU A 68 -7.75 -2.56 5.30
C LEU A 68 -9.27 -2.35 5.30
N ARG A 69 -10.05 -3.44 5.21
CA ARG A 69 -11.52 -3.38 5.16
C ARG A 69 -12.15 -3.12 6.52
N ASP A 70 -11.67 -3.80 7.54
CA ASP A 70 -12.31 -3.90 8.86
C ASP A 70 -11.71 -2.86 9.82
N ASP A 71 -10.38 -2.71 9.84
CA ASP A 71 -9.70 -1.81 10.77
C ASP A 71 -9.63 -0.39 10.21
N ALA A 72 -9.24 -0.25 8.94
CA ALA A 72 -9.18 1.06 8.26
C ALA A 72 -10.50 1.45 7.55
N GLN A 73 -11.51 0.57 7.55
CA GLN A 73 -12.83 0.84 6.97
C GLN A 73 -12.80 1.28 5.49
N LEU A 74 -11.81 0.82 4.71
CA LEU A 74 -11.67 1.22 3.31
C LEU A 74 -12.65 0.48 2.40
N ASP A 75 -13.33 1.22 1.51
CA ASP A 75 -14.19 0.64 0.48
C ASP A 75 -13.36 0.04 -0.67
N MET A 76 -13.25 -1.29 -0.69
CA MET A 76 -12.55 -2.03 -1.73
C MET A 76 -13.51 -2.96 -2.47
N LYS A 77 -13.67 -2.73 -3.77
CA LYS A 77 -14.58 -3.51 -4.64
C LYS A 77 -14.09 -4.93 -4.94
N LYS A 78 -12.80 -5.22 -4.76
CA LYS A 78 -12.15 -6.50 -5.11
C LYS A 78 -10.99 -6.80 -4.17
N ARG A 79 -10.72 -8.08 -3.93
CA ARG A 79 -9.55 -8.57 -3.18
C ARG A 79 -8.32 -8.71 -4.08
N THR A 80 -7.93 -7.66 -4.78
CA THR A 80 -6.68 -7.62 -5.56
C THR A 80 -5.73 -6.57 -5.01
N TYR A 81 -4.43 -6.76 -5.20
CA TYR A 81 -3.42 -5.77 -4.81
C TYR A 81 -3.74 -4.39 -5.38
N ALA A 82 -4.07 -4.29 -6.66
CA ALA A 82 -4.43 -3.03 -7.31
C ALA A 82 -5.65 -2.35 -6.66
N ALA A 83 -6.68 -3.11 -6.27
CA ALA A 83 -7.86 -2.54 -5.63
C ALA A 83 -7.55 -2.02 -4.23
N CYS A 84 -6.80 -2.80 -3.44
CA CYS A 84 -6.36 -2.42 -2.09
C CYS A 84 -5.45 -1.19 -2.14
N ALA A 85 -4.46 -1.19 -3.04
CA ALA A 85 -3.51 -0.09 -3.20
C ALA A 85 -4.19 1.22 -3.62
N ARG A 86 -5.20 1.17 -4.49
CA ARG A 86 -5.95 2.37 -4.88
C ARG A 86 -6.77 2.93 -3.72
N ALA A 87 -7.46 2.07 -2.97
CA ALA A 87 -8.24 2.49 -1.81
C ALA A 87 -7.34 3.13 -0.73
N MET A 88 -6.24 2.44 -0.40
CA MET A 88 -5.26 2.92 0.58
C MET A 88 -4.57 4.21 0.12
N HIS A 89 -4.19 4.32 -1.16
CA HIS A 89 -3.58 5.53 -1.70
C HIS A 89 -4.52 6.74 -1.59
N THR A 90 -5.81 6.58 -1.87
CA THR A 90 -6.80 7.65 -1.66
C THR A 90 -6.85 8.06 -0.19
N ALA A 91 -6.94 7.10 0.73
CA ALA A 91 -6.99 7.39 2.17
C ALA A 91 -5.73 8.13 2.67
N ILE A 92 -4.54 7.74 2.18
CA ILE A 92 -3.28 8.42 2.50
C ILE A 92 -3.35 9.89 2.06
N LEU A 93 -3.77 10.15 0.82
CA LEU A 93 -3.87 11.53 0.29
C LEU A 93 -4.90 12.37 1.05
N GLU A 94 -5.95 11.76 1.60
CA GLU A 94 -6.93 12.45 2.43
C GLU A 94 -6.41 12.80 3.83
N GLN A 95 -5.52 11.97 4.38
CA GLN A 95 -4.88 12.19 5.68
C GLN A 95 -3.70 13.16 5.61
N LEU A 96 -3.02 13.25 4.47
CA LEU A 96 -1.94 14.22 4.28
C LEU A 96 -2.46 15.65 4.40
N PRO A 97 -1.73 16.54 5.10
CA PRO A 97 -2.12 17.94 5.18
C PRO A 97 -2.16 18.53 3.78
N LYS A 98 -3.32 19.09 3.40
CA LYS A 98 -3.42 19.90 2.20
C LYS A 98 -2.58 21.14 2.46
N GLU A 99 -1.46 21.28 1.78
CA GLU A 99 -0.69 22.53 1.78
C GLU A 99 -1.67 23.65 1.40
N GLY A 100 -1.91 24.55 2.37
CA GLY A 100 -2.84 25.68 2.24
C GLY A 100 -2.20 26.86 1.53
#